data_AF-A4WMG0-F1
#
_entry.id   AF-A4WMG0-F1
#
_cell.length_a   1.000
_cell.length_b   1.000
_cell.length_c   1.000
_cell.angle_alpha   90.00
_cell.angle_beta   90.00
_cell.angle_gamma   90.00
#
_symmetry.space_group_name_H-M   'P 1'
#
loop_
_entity.id
_entity.type
_entity.pdbx_description
1 polymer ?
#
loop_
_entity_poly.entity_id
_entity_poly.type
_entity_poly.pdbx_seq_one_letter_code
_entity_poly.pdbx_strand_id
1 'polypeptide(L)'
;MNWVALLVGVAAGMAVAFGRVYAETLIARQHGLPPQLLFKHRDVLVPFLVLAGAANIYAVWIVAAYGGLAAWRLSAVLGLAMLVAAQLIQLNIALRPSKKDLELALISCVPYVYLFALYVAALLMNKYSLWLF
;
A
#
# COMPACT_ATOMS: atom_id res chain seq x y z
N MET A 1 8.62 -15.31 9.74
CA MET A 1 8.72 -14.36 8.62
C MET A 1 8.50 -15.14 7.34
N ASN A 2 7.45 -14.86 6.54
CA ASN A 2 7.20 -15.59 5.30
C ASN A 2 7.70 -14.78 4.09
N TRP A 3 8.89 -15.13 3.60
CA TRP A 3 9.53 -14.47 2.47
C TRP A 3 8.75 -14.59 1.16
N VAL A 4 7.95 -15.66 0.99
CA VAL A 4 7.13 -15.84 -0.21
C VAL A 4 6.04 -14.78 -0.28
N ALA A 5 5.34 -14.53 0.83
CA ALA A 5 4.31 -13.49 0.88
C ALA A 5 4.89 -12.09 0.63
N LEU A 6 6.08 -11.81 1.17
CA LEU A 6 6.80 -10.57 0.92
C LEU A 6 7.17 -10.41 -0.57
N LEU A 7 7.73 -11.46 -1.18
CA LEU A 7 8.15 -11.44 -2.59
C LEU A 7 6.95 -11.32 -3.54
N VAL A 8 5.84 -12.00 -3.26
CA VAL A 8 4.57 -11.84 -3.99
C VAL A 8 4.07 -10.41 -3.87
N GLY A 9 4.16 -9.85 -2.66
CA GLY A 9 3.92 -8.44 -2.37
C GLY A 9 4.71 -7.48 -3.25
N VAL A 10 6.03 -7.65 -3.28
CA VAL A 10 6.94 -6.84 -4.10
C VAL A 10 6.64 -7.01 -5.59
N ALA A 11 6.40 -8.24 -6.07
CA ALA A 11 6.08 -8.51 -7.46
C ALA A 11 4.76 -7.86 -7.89
N ALA A 12 3.72 -7.92 -7.05
CA ALA A 12 2.45 -7.26 -7.30
C ALA A 12 2.62 -5.72 -7.31
N GLY A 13 3.35 -5.17 -6.33
CA GLY A 13 3.66 -3.75 -6.28
C GLY A 13 4.47 -3.27 -7.50
N MET A 14 5.42 -4.08 -7.98
CA MET A 14 6.16 -3.84 -9.22
C MET A 14 5.23 -3.81 -10.43
N ALA A 15 4.29 -4.76 -10.56
CA ALA A 15 3.34 -4.78 -11.66
C ALA A 15 2.48 -3.50 -11.70
N VAL A 16 2.02 -3.04 -10.54
CA VAL A 16 1.27 -1.78 -10.40
C VAL A 16 2.13 -0.58 -10.79
N ALA A 17 3.39 -0.53 -10.34
CA ALA A 17 4.33 0.52 -10.69
C ALA A 17 4.68 0.54 -12.19
N PHE A 18 4.81 -0.62 -12.84
CA PHE A 18 4.99 -0.72 -14.29
C PHE A 18 3.76 -0.22 -15.05
N GLY A 19 2.55 -0.60 -14.61
CA GLY A 19 1.30 -0.09 -15.18
C GLY A 19 1.23 1.44 -15.11
N ARG A 20 1.67 2.01 -13.98
CA ARG A 20 1.78 3.46 -13.80
C ARG A 20 2.74 4.10 -14.80
N VAL A 21 3.96 3.57 -14.91
CA VAL A 21 4.97 4.07 -15.86
C VAL A 21 4.46 4.01 -17.30
N TYR A 22 3.74 2.94 -17.66
CA TYR A 22 3.13 2.82 -18.97
C TYR A 22 2.06 3.90 -19.21
N ALA A 23 1.16 4.14 -18.25
CA ALA A 23 0.13 5.16 -18.34
C ALA A 23 0.72 6.59 -18.48
N GLU A 24 1.75 6.90 -17.68
CA GLU A 24 2.47 8.18 -17.79
C GLU A 24 3.09 8.37 -19.18
N THR A 25 3.69 7.31 -19.73
CA THR A 25 4.32 7.35 -21.05
C THR A 25 3.29 7.58 -22.15
N LEU A 26 2.11 6.98 -22.04
CA LEU A 26 1.01 7.16 -22.98
C LEU A 26 0.50 8.61 -22.98
N ILE A 27 0.28 9.19 -21.79
CA ILE A 27 -0.17 10.58 -21.63
C ILE A 27 0.90 11.57 -22.10
N ALA A 28 2.16 11.30 -21.77
CA ALA A 28 3.30 12.09 -22.21
C ALA A 28 3.39 12.17 -23.74
N ARG A 29 3.18 11.04 -24.43
CA ARG A 29 3.11 11.00 -25.90
C ARG A 29 1.97 11.85 -26.46
N GLN A 30 0.79 11.85 -25.84
CA GLN A 30 -0.35 12.67 -26.26
C GLN A 30 -0.06 14.18 -26.13
N HIS A 31 0.71 14.58 -25.12
CA HIS A 31 1.06 15.98 -24.87
C HIS A 31 2.40 16.43 -25.50
N GLY A 32 3.14 15.53 -26.17
CA GLY A 32 4.42 15.85 -26.81
C GLY A 32 5.53 16.28 -25.84
N LEU A 33 5.39 15.98 -24.54
CA LEU A 33 6.33 16.37 -23.50
C LEU A 33 6.93 15.11 -22.82
N PRO A 34 8.19 15.15 -22.36
CA PRO A 34 8.76 14.02 -21.64
C PRO A 34 8.04 13.78 -20.29
N PRO A 35 7.85 12.52 -19.86
CA PRO A 35 7.09 12.17 -18.66
C PRO A 35 7.60 12.86 -17.38
N GLN A 36 8.91 13.09 -17.28
CA GLN A 36 9.54 13.73 -16.12
C GLN A 36 9.11 15.20 -15.94
N LEU A 37 8.78 15.90 -17.03
CA LEU A 37 8.29 17.28 -16.97
C LEU A 37 6.80 17.35 -16.59
N LEU A 38 6.02 16.34 -16.98
CA LEU A 38 4.59 16.24 -16.68
C LEU A 38 4.33 15.69 -15.26
N PHE A 39 5.16 14.75 -14.80
CA PHE A 39 4.98 14.03 -13.54
C PHE A 39 6.21 14.16 -12.64
N LYS A 40 6.30 15.30 -11.94
CA LYS A 40 7.47 15.71 -11.14
C LYS A 40 7.83 14.77 -9.97
N HIS A 41 6.88 13.95 -9.50
CA HIS A 41 7.07 13.07 -8.33
C HIS A 41 7.21 11.58 -8.68
N ARG A 42 7.42 11.26 -9.95
CA ARG A 42 7.52 9.88 -10.45
C ARG A 42 8.53 9.03 -9.69
N ASP A 43 9.70 9.59 -9.38
CA ASP A 43 10.81 8.88 -8.74
C ASP A 43 10.48 8.45 -7.30
N VAL A 44 9.52 9.11 -6.65
CA VAL A 44 9.05 8.77 -5.30
C VAL A 44 7.84 7.83 -5.37
N LEU A 45 6.97 8.03 -6.35
CA LEU A 45 5.72 7.27 -6.51
C LEU A 45 5.95 5.81 -6.94
N VAL A 46 6.89 5.57 -7.85
CA VAL A 46 7.23 4.22 -8.33
C VAL A 46 7.68 3.30 -7.17
N PRO A 47 8.71 3.63 -6.37
CA PRO A 47 9.12 2.80 -5.25
C PRO A 47 8.05 2.74 -4.15
N PHE A 48 7.28 3.81 -3.96
CA PHE A 48 6.14 3.80 -3.03
C PHE A 48 5.12 2.72 -3.39
N LEU A 49 4.69 2.63 -4.65
CA LEU A 49 3.72 1.62 -5.10
C LEU A 49 4.24 0.19 -4.89
N VAL A 50 5.55 -0.02 -5.08
CA VAL A 50 6.18 -1.33 -4.83
C VAL A 50 6.14 -1.70 -3.35
N LEU A 51 6.60 -0.79 -2.49
CA LEU A 51 6.66 -1.02 -1.05
C LEU A 51 5.26 -1.15 -0.43
N ALA A 52 4.32 -0.33 -0.88
CA ALA A 52 2.95 -0.35 -0.38
C ALA A 52 2.20 -1.62 -0.81
N GLY A 53 2.41 -2.09 -2.04
CA GLY A 53 1.94 -3.40 -2.50
C GLY A 53 2.52 -4.54 -1.66
N ALA A 54 3.81 -4.48 -1.34
CA ALA A 54 4.45 -5.45 -0.46
C ALA A 54 3.85 -5.47 0.95
N ALA A 55 3.68 -4.28 1.54
CA ALA A 55 3.09 -4.12 2.86
C ALA A 55 1.64 -4.65 2.91
N ASN A 56 0.84 -4.37 1.88
CA ASN A 56 -0.55 -4.83 1.83
C ASN A 56 -0.66 -6.35 1.74
N ILE A 57 0.07 -6.99 0.83
CA ILE A 57 0.02 -8.45 0.69
C ILE A 57 0.55 -9.14 1.95
N TYR A 58 1.61 -8.60 2.54
CA TYR A 58 2.15 -9.15 3.79
C TYR A 58 1.18 -8.99 4.96
N ALA A 59 0.51 -7.84 5.08
CA ALA A 59 -0.51 -7.61 6.09
C ALA A 59 -1.71 -8.58 5.94
N VAL A 60 -2.21 -8.77 4.72
CA VAL A 60 -3.28 -9.74 4.43
C VAL A 60 -2.83 -11.16 4.78
N TRP A 61 -1.58 -11.54 4.44
CA TRP A 61 -1.06 -12.86 4.80
C TRP A 61 -0.99 -13.06 6.31
N ILE A 62 -0.50 -12.08 7.07
CA ILE A 62 -0.47 -12.16 8.54
C ILE A 62 -1.89 -12.37 9.09
N VAL A 63 -2.87 -11.63 8.57
CA VAL A 63 -4.27 -11.76 9.00
C VAL A 63 -4.83 -13.14 8.65
N ALA A 64 -4.59 -13.63 7.44
CA ALA A 64 -5.10 -14.94 7.02
C ALA A 64 -4.43 -16.11 7.76
N ALA A 65 -3.12 -16.02 8.00
CA ALA A 65 -2.34 -17.10 8.62
C ALA A 65 -2.44 -17.13 10.15
N TYR A 66 -2.56 -15.97 10.80
CA TYR A 66 -2.53 -15.85 12.26
C TYR A 66 -3.78 -15.21 12.86
N GLY A 67 -4.74 -14.79 12.04
CA GLY A 67 -5.91 -14.03 12.48
C GLY A 67 -6.92 -14.84 13.28
N GLY A 68 -7.14 -16.13 12.97
CA GLY A 68 -8.07 -17.00 13.72
C GLY A 68 -9.40 -16.31 14.10
N LEU A 69 -9.87 -16.52 15.33
CA LEU A 69 -11.01 -15.78 15.90
C LEU A 69 -10.73 -14.29 16.16
N ALA A 70 -9.46 -13.87 16.24
CA ALA A 70 -9.07 -12.48 16.45
C ALA A 70 -9.31 -11.59 15.21
N ALA A 71 -9.37 -12.17 14.01
CA ALA A 71 -9.74 -11.48 12.77
C ALA A 71 -11.21 -11.03 12.72
N TRP A 72 -12.06 -11.58 13.59
CA TRP A 72 -13.48 -11.22 13.69
C TRP A 72 -13.73 -10.04 14.64
N ARG A 73 -12.68 -9.51 15.28
CA ARG A 73 -12.78 -8.33 16.15
C ARG A 73 -12.94 -7.07 15.32
N LEU A 74 -13.69 -6.11 15.86
CA LEU A 74 -14.04 -4.88 15.14
C LEU A 74 -12.79 -4.08 14.72
N SER A 75 -11.75 -4.05 15.56
CA SER A 75 -10.49 -3.38 15.20
C SER A 75 -9.77 -4.04 14.03
N ALA A 76 -9.87 -5.36 13.92
CA ALA A 76 -9.27 -6.12 12.82
C ALA A 76 -10.00 -5.89 11.51
N VAL A 77 -11.32 -5.87 11.55
CA VAL A 77 -12.17 -5.52 10.40
C VAL A 77 -11.90 -4.09 9.95
N LEU A 78 -11.80 -3.13 10.88
CA LEU A 78 -11.46 -1.75 10.56
C LEU A 78 -10.05 -1.63 9.95
N GLY A 79 -9.06 -2.32 10.52
CA GLY A 79 -7.70 -2.36 9.97
C GLY A 79 -7.67 -2.92 8.54
N LEU A 80 -8.39 -4.02 8.28
CA LEU A 80 -8.53 -4.58 6.94
C LEU A 80 -9.25 -3.63 5.98
N ALA A 81 -10.34 -3.00 6.41
CA ALA A 81 -11.06 -2.02 5.59
C ALA A 81 -10.17 -0.83 5.21
N MET A 82 -9.35 -0.35 6.15
CA MET A 82 -8.38 0.71 5.90
C MET A 82 -7.26 0.26 4.94
N LEU A 83 -6.77 -0.98 5.04
CA LEU A 83 -5.81 -1.54 4.07
C LEU A 83 -6.41 -1.66 2.67
N VAL A 84 -7.67 -2.09 2.56
CA VAL A 84 -8.39 -2.14 1.27
C VAL A 84 -8.56 -0.73 0.70
N ALA A 85 -8.93 0.25 1.52
CA ALA A 85 -9.02 1.64 1.08
C ALA A 85 -7.66 2.17 0.58
N ALA A 86 -6.56 1.88 1.29
CA ALA A 86 -5.22 2.22 0.83
C ALA A 86 -4.87 1.58 -0.52
N GLN A 87 -5.22 0.30 -0.71
CA GLN A 87 -5.01 -0.41 -1.97
C GLN A 87 -5.80 0.21 -3.13
N LEU A 88 -7.05 0.63 -2.89
CA LEU A 88 -7.87 1.31 -3.91
C LEU A 88 -7.28 2.66 -4.28
N ILE A 89 -6.75 3.41 -3.31
CA ILE A 89 -6.06 4.68 -3.56
C ILE A 89 -4.79 4.43 -4.40
N GLN A 90 -3.99 3.43 -4.06
CA GLN A 90 -2.79 3.05 -4.82
C GLN A 90 -3.11 2.62 -6.25
N LEU A 91 -4.20 1.86 -6.44
CA LEU A 91 -4.67 1.48 -7.76
C LEU A 91 -5.11 2.72 -8.57
N ASN A 92 -5.82 3.67 -7.93
CA ASN A 92 -6.23 4.91 -8.56
C ASN A 92 -5.03 5.76 -8.97
N ILE A 93 -4.05 5.90 -8.08
CA ILE A 93 -2.76 6.53 -8.39
C ILE A 93 -2.13 5.82 -9.59
N ALA A 94 -2.05 4.49 -9.59
CA ALA A 94 -1.41 3.75 -10.67
C ALA A 94 -2.11 3.94 -12.04
N LEU A 95 -3.44 3.94 -12.05
CA LEU A 95 -4.24 4.00 -13.27
C LEU A 95 -4.48 5.42 -13.80
N ARG A 96 -4.49 6.44 -12.94
CA ARG A 96 -4.85 7.82 -13.30
C ARG A 96 -3.80 8.82 -12.80
N PRO A 97 -2.73 9.05 -13.59
CA PRO A 97 -1.72 10.05 -13.27
C PRO A 97 -2.28 11.45 -13.06
N SER A 98 -1.99 12.05 -11.91
CA SER A 98 -2.51 13.35 -11.50
C SER A 98 -1.48 14.17 -10.73
N LYS A 99 -1.70 15.49 -10.64
CA LYS A 99 -0.87 16.38 -9.82
C LYS A 99 -0.99 16.10 -8.32
N LYS A 100 -2.07 15.43 -7.89
CA LYS A 100 -2.37 15.12 -6.47
C LYS A 100 -1.85 13.75 -6.02
N ASP A 101 -1.07 13.07 -6.84
CA ASP A 101 -0.65 11.70 -6.54
C ASP A 101 0.19 11.58 -5.28
N LEU A 102 1.00 12.61 -4.97
CA LEU A 102 1.78 12.64 -3.74
C LEU A 102 0.88 12.75 -2.50
N GLU A 103 -0.14 13.62 -2.55
CA GLU A 103 -1.12 13.76 -1.46
C GLU A 103 -1.90 12.46 -1.25
N LEU A 104 -2.35 11.84 -2.34
CA LEU A 104 -3.05 10.56 -2.29
C LEU A 104 -2.16 9.43 -1.76
N ALA A 105 -0.89 9.41 -2.15
CA ALA A 105 0.09 8.46 -1.62
C ALA A 105 0.25 8.64 -0.10
N LEU A 106 0.40 9.88 0.37
CA LEU A 106 0.48 10.20 1.80
C LEU A 106 -0.80 9.80 2.57
N ILE A 107 -1.98 10.03 2.00
CA ILE A 107 -3.25 9.59 2.59
C ILE A 107 -3.30 8.06 2.69
N SER A 108 -2.86 7.36 1.64
CA SER A 108 -2.79 5.89 1.66
C SER A 108 -1.73 5.36 2.63
N CYS A 109 -0.82 6.20 3.13
CA CYS A 109 0.12 5.82 4.19
C CYS A 109 -0.54 5.72 5.58
N VAL A 110 -1.63 6.46 5.82
CA VAL A 110 -2.27 6.58 7.14
C VAL A 110 -2.64 5.22 7.75
N PRO A 111 -3.24 4.27 7.00
CA PRO A 111 -3.54 2.94 7.52
C PRO A 111 -2.31 2.17 8.02
N TYR A 112 -1.17 2.26 7.33
CA TYR A 112 0.04 1.55 7.75
C TYR A 112 0.63 2.15 9.02
N VAL A 113 0.61 3.49 9.14
CA VAL A 113 1.07 4.18 10.36
C VAL A 113 0.19 3.80 11.54
N TYR A 114 -1.13 3.74 11.33
CA TYR A 114 -2.08 3.28 12.35
C TYR A 114 -1.82 1.84 12.79
N LEU A 115 -1.67 0.90 11.85
CA LEU A 115 -1.37 -0.49 12.16
C LEU A 115 -0.01 -0.66 12.84
N PHE A 116 0.99 0.14 12.46
CA PHE A 116 2.29 0.15 13.11
C PHE A 116 2.18 0.65 14.56
N ALA A 117 1.42 1.72 14.81
CA ALA A 117 1.19 2.21 16.16
C ALA A 117 0.48 1.16 17.04
N LEU A 118 -0.51 0.46 16.49
CA LEU A 118 -1.17 -0.66 17.18
C LEU A 118 -0.20 -1.80 17.49
N TYR A 119 0.69 -2.14 16.55
CA TYR A 119 1.73 -3.15 16.75
C TYR A 119 2.67 -2.77 17.90
N VAL A 120 3.18 -1.54 17.91
CA VAL A 120 4.07 -1.04 18.96
C VAL A 120 3.37 -1.02 20.32
N ALA A 121 2.11 -0.59 20.37
CA ALA A 121 1.32 -0.63 21.60
C ALA A 121 1.14 -2.08 22.11
N ALA A 122 0.85 -3.03 21.22
CA ALA A 122 0.72 -4.44 21.56
C ALA A 122 2.03 -5.03 22.14
N LEU A 123 3.18 -4.68 21.57
CA LEU A 123 4.49 -5.06 22.08
C LEU A 123 4.75 -4.50 23.48
N LEU A 124 4.48 -3.21 23.70
CA LEU A 124 4.66 -2.57 25.01
C LEU A 124 3.77 -3.18 26.10
N MET A 125 2.58 -3.65 25.72
CA MET A 125 1.65 -4.31 26.64
C MET A 125 1.92 -5.83 26.82
N ASN A 126 3.01 -6.35 26.24
CA ASN A 126 3.39 -7.76 26.24
C ASN A 126 2.26 -8.71 25.78
N LYS A 127 1.40 -8.19 24.89
CA LYS A 127 0.22 -8.87 24.37
C LYS A 127 0.46 -9.13 22.89
N TYR A 128 0.79 -10.37 22.54
CA TYR A 128 1.19 -10.79 21.20
C TYR A 128 0.07 -10.82 20.15
N SER A 129 -1.13 -10.37 20.50
CA SER A 129 -2.20 -10.15 19.54
C SER A 129 -2.17 -8.68 19.12
N LEU A 130 -1.80 -8.41 17.86
CA LEU A 130 -1.98 -7.09 17.21
C LEU A 130 -3.43 -6.56 17.29
N TRP A 131 -4.38 -7.47 17.55
CA TRP A 131 -5.82 -7.24 17.54
C TRP A 131 -6.35 -7.07 18.96
N LEU A 132 -5.65 -6.27 19.75
CA LEU A 132 -5.88 -6.09 21.19
C LEU A 132 -7.16 -5.33 21.55
N PHE A 133 -7.92 -4.89 20.55
CA PHE A 133 -9.19 -4.19 20.71
C PHE A 133 -10.28 -4.85 19.85
#